data_AF-A0A177Y488-F1
#
_entry.id   AF-A0A177Y488-F1
#
_cell.length_a   1.000
_cell.length_b   1.000
_cell.length_c   1.000
_cell.angle_alpha   90.00
_cell.angle_beta   90.00
_cell.angle_gamma   90.00
#
_symmetry.space_group_name_H-M   'P 1'
#
loop_
_entity.id
_entity.type
_entity.pdbx_description
1 polymer ?
#
loop_
_entity_poly.entity_id
_entity_poly.type
_entity_poly.pdbx_seq_one_letter_code
_entity_poly.pdbx_strand_id
1 'polypeptide(L)'
;MSHLGWLGGGDSKLFAAYSVAIIPAYIPITLFIVAITGGITSVFYLFRNKVAESKFTGIPYGIAISLGGLFGVLASILENSV
;
A
#
# COMPACT_ATOMS: atom_id res chain seq x y z
N MET A 1 5.58 11.37 -26.33
CA MET A 1 6.14 11.01 -25.01
C MET A 1 4.98 10.64 -24.09
N SER A 2 4.55 9.37 -24.09
CA SER A 2 3.42 8.91 -23.26
C SER A 2 3.76 7.54 -22.68
N HIS A 3 4.72 7.54 -21.76
CA HIS A 3 5.24 6.33 -21.10
C HIS A 3 4.91 6.24 -19.60
N LEU A 4 4.06 7.13 -19.07
CA LEU A 4 3.74 7.19 -17.62
C LEU A 4 2.47 6.44 -17.19
N GLY A 5 1.79 5.72 -18.09
CA GLY A 5 0.52 5.06 -17.80
C GLY A 5 0.62 3.69 -17.12
N TRP A 6 1.82 3.16 -16.87
CA TRP A 6 2.00 1.76 -16.45
C TRP A 6 2.14 1.55 -14.94
N LEU A 7 2.51 2.58 -14.18
CA LEU A 7 2.50 2.50 -12.72
C LEU A 7 1.05 2.59 -12.25
N GLY A 8 0.58 1.62 -11.46
CA GLY A 8 -0.78 1.56 -10.92
C GLY A 8 -1.25 2.93 -10.44
N GLY A 9 -2.03 3.60 -11.28
CA GLY A 9 -2.18 5.06 -11.23
C GLY A 9 -2.94 5.55 -10.00
N GLY A 10 -3.82 4.71 -9.45
CA GLY A 10 -4.51 4.97 -8.19
C GLY A 10 -3.56 4.79 -7.00
N ASP A 11 -2.99 3.59 -6.86
CA ASP A 11 -2.15 3.17 -5.74
C ASP A 11 -0.90 4.03 -5.57
N SER A 12 -0.22 4.36 -6.68
CA SER A 12 0.97 5.22 -6.68
C SER A 12 0.63 6.65 -6.24
N LYS A 13 -0.55 7.15 -6.61
CA LYS A 13 -1.03 8.49 -6.25
C LYS A 13 -1.43 8.55 -4.78
N LEU A 14 -1.99 7.46 -4.26
CA LEU A 14 -2.35 7.28 -2.87
C LEU A 14 -1.09 7.21 -1.98
N PHE A 15 -0.06 6.48 -2.41
CA PHE A 15 1.25 6.49 -1.74
C PHE A 15 1.94 7.87 -1.79
N ALA A 16 1.86 8.57 -2.93
CA ALA A 16 2.40 9.92 -3.06
C ALA A 16 1.75 10.91 -2.07
N ALA A 17 0.44 10.79 -1.83
CA ALA A 17 -0.24 11.60 -0.81
C ALA A 17 0.28 11.31 0.60
N TYR A 18 0.49 10.03 0.94
CA TYR A 18 1.09 9.65 2.23
C TYR A 18 2.54 10.12 2.38
N SER A 19 3.32 10.12 1.30
CA SER A 19 4.72 10.57 1.32
C SER A 19 4.89 12.03 1.71
N VAL A 20 3.86 12.88 1.55
CA VAL A 20 3.88 14.28 2.02
C VAL A 20 3.72 14.38 3.53
N ALA A 21 2.99 13.44 4.14
CA ALA A 21 2.72 13.41 5.58
C ALA A 21 3.79 12.65 6.39
N ILE A 22 4.64 11.85 5.73
CA ILE A 22 5.67 11.03 6.38
C ILE A 22 7.02 11.74 6.29
N ILE A 23 7.75 11.79 7.41
CA ILE A 23 9.13 12.31 7.43
C ILE A 23 10.01 11.42 6.51
N PRO A 24 10.87 11.98 5.64
CA PRO A 24 11.62 11.23 4.62
C PRO A 24 12.39 10.00 5.14
N ALA A 25 12.85 10.06 6.39
CA ALA A 25 13.54 8.96 7.06
C ALA A 25 12.68 7.68 7.20
N TYR A 26 11.35 7.81 7.27
CA TYR A 26 10.41 6.70 7.46
C TYR A 26 9.71 6.26 6.18
N ILE A 27 9.99 6.89 5.04
CA ILE A 27 9.53 6.41 3.74
C ILE A 27 9.92 4.93 3.50
N PRO A 28 11.19 4.49 3.70
CA PRO A 28 11.57 3.10 3.46
C PRO A 28 10.85 2.10 4.39
N ILE A 29 10.69 2.43 5.68
CA ILE A 29 9.98 1.54 6.62
C ILE A 29 8.49 1.43 6.26
N THR A 30 7.88 2.54 5.86
CA THR A 30 6.47 2.56 5.47
C THR A 30 6.24 1.76 4.19
N LEU A 31 7.14 1.89 3.22
CA LEU A 31 7.10 1.13 1.97
C LEU A 31 7.28 -0.37 2.23
N PHE A 32 8.14 -0.74 3.19
CA PHE A 32 8.31 -2.12 3.63
C PHE A 32 7.03 -2.69 4.29
N ILE A 33 6.37 -1.93 5.16
CA ILE A 33 5.10 -2.31 5.79
C ILE A 33 3.99 -2.45 4.73
N VAL A 34 3.90 -1.53 3.77
CA VAL A 34 2.94 -1.58 2.66
C VAL A 34 3.22 -2.81 1.78
N ALA A 35 4.49 -3.14 1.51
CA ALA A 35 4.86 -4.33 0.74
C ALA A 35 4.48 -5.64 1.44
N ILE A 36 4.73 -5.74 2.76
CA ILE A 36 4.32 -6.91 3.55
C ILE A 36 2.80 -7.03 3.60
N THR A 37 2.09 -5.94 3.91
CA THR A 37 0.63 -5.93 4.02
C THR A 37 -0.02 -6.25 2.68
N GLY A 38 0.48 -5.63 1.60
CA GLY A 38 0.07 -5.90 0.22
C GLY A 38 0.32 -7.35 -0.19
N GLY A 39 1.49 -7.90 0.14
CA GLY A 39 1.84 -9.30 -0.08
C GLY A 39 0.88 -10.26 0.64
N ILE A 40 0.60 -10.02 1.92
CA ILE A 40 -0.35 -10.83 2.71
C ILE A 40 -1.74 -10.78 2.08
N THR A 41 -2.24 -9.60 1.71
CA THR A 41 -3.55 -9.48 1.05
C THR A 41 -3.59 -10.20 -0.30
N SER A 42 -2.50 -10.14 -1.07
CA SER A 42 -2.40 -10.83 -2.35
C SER A 42 -2.42 -12.36 -2.18
N VAL A 43 -1.66 -12.90 -1.22
CA VAL A 43 -1.66 -14.33 -0.90
C VAL A 43 -3.03 -14.78 -0.41
N PHE A 44 -3.68 -14.01 0.47
CA PHE A 44 -5.02 -14.32 0.96
C PHE A 44 -6.06 -14.36 -0.17
N TYR A 45 -6.04 -13.38 -1.08
CA TYR A 45 -6.91 -13.35 -2.25
C TYR A 45 -6.59 -14.45 -3.25
N LEU A 46 -5.32 -14.82 -3.43
CA LEU A 46 -4.91 -15.93 -4.30
C LEU A 46 -5.47 -17.26 -3.78
N PHE A 47 -5.34 -17.52 -2.47
CA PHE A 47 -5.94 -18.70 -1.84
C PHE A 47 -7.47 -18.68 -1.93
N ARG A 48 -8.11 -17.56 -1.63
CA ARG A 48 -9.56 -17.38 -1.77
C ARG A 48 -10.03 -17.64 -3.20
N ASN A 49 -9.35 -17.08 -4.20
CA ASN A 49 -9.67 -17.24 -5.62
C ASN A 49 -9.52 -18.69 -6.07
N LYS A 50 -8.47 -19.37 -5.59
CA LYS A 50 -8.22 -20.78 -5.88
C LYS A 50 -9.27 -21.71 -5.25
N VAL A 51 -9.81 -21.36 -4.08
CA VAL A 51 -10.83 -22.16 -3.37
C VAL A 51 -12.25 -21.86 -3.85
N ALA A 52 -12.54 -20.61 -4.19
CA ALA A 52 -13.92 -20.17 -4.50
C ALA A 52 -14.32 -20.28 -5.98
N GLU A 53 -13.41 -20.67 -6.89
CA GLU A 53 -13.59 -20.64 -8.36
C GLU A 53 -14.21 -19.33 -8.91
N SER A 54 -14.14 -18.26 -8.12
CA SER A 54 -14.75 -16.97 -8.40
C SER A 54 -13.78 -16.15 -9.23
N LYS A 55 -14.18 -15.69 -10.43
CA LYS A 55 -13.35 -14.81 -11.28
C LYS A 55 -13.34 -13.38 -10.75
N PHE A 56 -12.87 -13.15 -9.52
CA PHE A 56 -12.72 -11.80 -8.99
C PHE A 56 -11.46 -11.17 -9.59
N THR A 57 -11.63 -10.29 -10.58
CA THR A 57 -10.55 -9.72 -11.42
C THR A 57 -9.86 -8.49 -10.83
N GLY A 58 -10.13 -8.13 -9.58
CA GLY A 58 -9.49 -6.99 -8.91
C GLY A 58 -9.14 -7.31 -7.46
N ILE A 59 -7.86 -7.25 -7.12
CA ILE A 59 -7.41 -7.27 -5.74
C ILE A 59 -7.48 -5.82 -5.23
N PRO A 60 -8.24 -5.52 -4.16
CA PRO A 60 -8.35 -4.17 -3.63
C PRO A 60 -7.08 -3.77 -2.87
N TYR A 61 -6.00 -3.53 -3.60
CA TYR A 61 -4.70 -3.11 -3.04
C TYR A 61 -4.77 -1.76 -2.32
N GLY A 62 -5.70 -0.88 -2.70
CA GLY A 62 -5.94 0.39 -2.03
C GLY A 62 -6.23 0.24 -0.53
N ILE A 63 -6.85 -0.86 -0.09
CA ILE A 63 -7.09 -1.13 1.34
C ILE A 63 -5.77 -1.43 2.07
N ALA A 64 -4.90 -2.25 1.47
CA ALA A 64 -3.60 -2.57 2.02
C ALA A 64 -2.69 -1.32 2.09
N ILE A 65 -2.71 -0.50 1.03
CA ILE A 65 -1.92 0.74 0.95
C ILE A 65 -2.45 1.79 1.92
N SER A 66 -3.77 1.91 2.08
CA SER A 66 -4.35 2.84 3.06
C SER A 66 -4.00 2.43 4.48
N LEU A 67 -4.10 1.15 4.84
CA LEU A 67 -3.72 0.67 6.17
C LEU A 67 -2.23 0.85 6.44
N GLY A 68 -1.36 0.48 5.49
CA GLY A 68 0.09 0.63 5.65
C GLY A 68 0.54 2.10 5.67
N GLY A 69 -0.05 2.95 4.83
CA GLY A 69 0.22 4.39 4.80
C GLY A 69 -0.23 5.12 6.07
N LEU A 70 -1.43 4.81 6.58
CA LEU A 70 -1.94 5.36 7.83
C LEU A 70 -1.07 4.93 9.02
N PHE A 71 -0.61 3.67 9.04
CA PHE A 71 0.33 3.18 10.04
C PHE A 71 1.68 3.90 9.98
N GLY A 72 2.22 4.15 8.78
CA GLY A 72 3.45 4.91 8.59
C GLY A 72 3.34 6.37 9.05
N VAL A 73 2.20 7.02 8.77
CA VAL A 73 1.92 8.37 9.28
C VAL A 73 1.81 8.37 10.80
N LEU A 74 1.10 7.41 11.40
CA LEU A 74 1.00 7.29 12.86
C LEU A 74 2.36 7.07 13.51
N ALA A 75 3.21 6.21 12.96
CA ALA A 75 4.57 6.01 13.45
C ALA A 75 5.39 7.31 13.36
N SER A 76 5.30 8.03 12.25
CA SER A 76 5.97 9.32 12.07
C SER A 76 5.50 10.40 13.05
N ILE A 77 4.21 10.42 13.40
CA ILE A 77 3.65 11.38 14.36
C ILE A 77 4.01 11.01 15.80
N LEU A 78 3.94 9.73 16.16
CA LEU A 78 4.24 9.24 17.51
C LEU A 78 5.69 9.55 17.89
N GLU A 79 6.63 9.37 16.95
CA GLU A 79 8.04 9.63 17.19
C GLU A 79 8.40 11.12 17.19
N ASN A 80 7.67 11.95 16.43
CA ASN A 80 7.81 13.40 16.49
C ASN A 80 7.21 14.02 17.77
N SER A 81 6.50 13.23 18.57
CA SER A 81 5.87 13.65 19.83
C SER A 81 6.68 13.22 21.08
N VAL A 82 7.87 12.63 20.89
CA VAL A 82 8.85 12.27 21.93
C VAL A 82 10.05 13.20 21.83
#